data_AF-A0A2V8RS01-F1
#
_entry.id   AF-A0A2V8RS01-F1
#
_cell.length_a   1.000
_cell.length_b   1.000
_cell.length_c   1.000
_cell.angle_alpha   90.00
_cell.angle_beta   90.00
_cell.angle_gamma   90.00
#
_symmetry.space_group_name_H-M   'P 1'
#
loop_
_entity.id
_entity.type
_entity.pdbx_description
1 polymer ?
#
loop_
_entity_poly.entity_id
_entity_poly.type
_entity_poly.pdbx_seq_one_letter_code
_entity_poly.pdbx_strand_id
1 'polypeptide(L)'
;MSGSAGFQIFAPETYTLHFKVEFQFFTNQVRVYYTTDGTQPCGSFGSVGNVTQPNGTPCGAGNTTQVSVASYTCTYSDQMQSRQVVDVTTATIPPQSAGTTVKYIVSAWHSGGGPEIFGNSGTCGGCFSATSSSDATQFQYNVLAPPAMPLIISEFRLRGPGPSPTPSAAQQAADEYVEIYNNSDSDVTVNAFDGSAGFALAASDGTARFTLPNGTVIPARGHYLGVNSTGYSLGSYPAGNGTTATGDATYTTNIADNAGIALFNTANPANFTLANRLDAVGSTAGANMLYKEGTGYTAITPFNIDYCFYRDLSSGTPKDTDNNSFDFLFVDTAGTVAEAGQRLGAPGPENLSSPIQRNALVKSALIDSGCTTTSVGVNSNPVGGTCPRVRDTTSVGLPGSPTANGTLSIRRTFVNNTGSSVTRLRFRIVDITTLPATGTADLRGLTSTDVTATCVSTGQGCPSGTGSMVTIRGTTLEQPPAQSTNGGGYNSTLSADTIQLGTPLSPGNKINAQFLLGVAKGGNYRFFINVEALP
;
A
#
# COMPACT_ATOMS: atom_id res chain seq x y z
N MET A 1 -2.81 43.83 -5.57
CA MET A 1 -2.96 42.35 -5.55
C MET A 1 -1.60 41.74 -5.25
N SER A 2 -1.47 40.74 -4.37
CA SER A 2 -0.21 40.00 -4.16
C SER A 2 -0.45 38.51 -4.34
N GLY A 3 -0.19 38.00 -5.55
CA GLY A 3 0.05 36.58 -5.77
C GLY A 3 1.55 36.34 -5.69
N SER A 4 2.01 35.48 -4.80
CA SER A 4 3.42 35.09 -4.72
C SER A 4 3.83 34.41 -6.03
N ALA A 5 4.92 34.87 -6.65
CA ALA A 5 5.55 34.12 -7.73
C ALA A 5 6.14 32.81 -7.18
N GLY A 6 5.84 31.67 -7.81
CA GLY A 6 6.46 30.38 -7.48
C GLY A 6 5.55 29.31 -6.85
N PHE A 7 4.23 29.41 -6.94
CA PHE A 7 3.33 28.33 -6.51
C PHE A 7 3.44 27.12 -7.46
N GLN A 8 3.35 25.91 -6.93
CA GLN A 8 3.34 24.65 -7.68
C GLN A 8 2.06 23.89 -7.35
N ILE A 9 1.48 23.21 -8.34
CA ILE A 9 0.34 22.29 -8.17
C ILE A 9 0.71 20.92 -8.73
N PHE A 10 0.07 19.85 -8.25
CA PHE A 10 0.25 18.51 -8.82
C PHE A 10 -0.82 18.23 -9.87
N ALA A 11 -0.50 17.53 -10.95
CA ALA A 11 -1.52 17.03 -11.86
C ALA A 11 -2.37 15.93 -11.15
N PRO A 12 -3.69 15.86 -11.33
CA PRO A 12 -4.55 16.76 -12.10
C PRO A 12 -5.34 17.71 -11.18
N GLU A 13 -4.68 18.42 -10.25
CA GLU A 13 -5.33 19.43 -9.41
C GLU A 13 -5.95 20.54 -10.27
N THR A 14 -7.18 20.93 -9.90
CA THR A 14 -7.75 22.19 -10.38
C THR A 14 -7.12 23.34 -9.61
N TYR A 15 -6.61 24.35 -10.33
CA TYR A 15 -6.07 25.53 -9.67
C TYR A 15 -7.19 26.50 -9.34
N THR A 16 -7.47 26.69 -8.05
CA THR A 16 -8.43 27.70 -7.57
C THR A 16 -7.70 28.99 -7.23
N LEU A 17 -8.13 30.07 -7.85
CA LEU A 17 -7.58 31.41 -7.65
C LEU A 17 -8.53 32.22 -6.78
N HIS A 18 -7.96 32.93 -5.80
CA HIS A 18 -8.64 33.98 -5.05
C HIS A 18 -7.89 35.29 -5.24
N PHE A 19 -8.60 36.34 -5.65
CA PHE A 19 -8.03 37.67 -5.81
C PHE A 19 -9.05 38.74 -5.44
N LYS A 20 -8.55 39.95 -5.18
CA LYS A 20 -9.37 41.09 -4.79
C LYS A 20 -9.55 42.09 -5.92
N VAL A 21 -10.72 42.70 -5.99
CA VAL A 21 -11.05 43.84 -6.85
C VAL A 21 -11.32 45.04 -5.96
N GLU A 22 -10.47 46.06 -6.09
CA GLU A 22 -10.46 47.28 -5.28
C GLU A 22 -11.23 48.41 -5.98
N PHE A 23 -12.48 48.16 -6.32
CA PHE A 23 -13.42 49.15 -6.87
C PHE A 23 -14.86 48.63 -6.73
N GLN A 24 -15.25 48.42 -5.48
CA GLN A 24 -16.47 47.70 -5.11
C GLN A 24 -17.73 48.27 -5.78
N PHE A 25 -18.63 47.39 -6.22
CA PHE A 25 -19.90 47.73 -6.89
C PHE A 25 -19.81 48.44 -8.25
N PHE A 26 -18.62 48.84 -8.70
CA PHE A 26 -18.42 49.46 -10.01
C PHE A 26 -18.05 48.46 -11.10
N THR A 27 -17.71 47.23 -10.75
CA THR A 27 -17.45 46.14 -11.69
C THR A 27 -18.40 44.98 -11.42
N ASN A 28 -18.86 44.33 -12.49
CA ASN A 28 -19.79 43.19 -12.40
C ASN A 28 -19.39 42.02 -13.33
N GLN A 29 -18.26 42.16 -14.03
CA GLN A 29 -17.64 41.12 -14.84
C GLN A 29 -16.19 40.96 -14.41
N VAL A 30 -15.72 39.71 -14.29
CA VAL A 30 -14.34 39.39 -13.94
C VAL A 30 -13.89 38.18 -14.75
N ARG A 31 -12.63 38.18 -15.22
CA ARG A 31 -12.04 37.10 -16.01
C ARG A 31 -10.63 36.75 -15.54
N VAL A 32 -10.25 35.51 -15.79
CA VAL A 32 -8.87 35.04 -15.78
C VAL A 32 -8.52 34.63 -17.20
N TYR A 33 -7.50 35.24 -17.77
CA TYR A 33 -6.93 34.83 -19.06
C TYR A 33 -5.67 34.02 -18.77
N TYR A 34 -5.53 32.84 -19.35
CA TYR A 34 -4.40 31.95 -19.07
C TYR A 34 -3.91 31.21 -20.31
N THR A 35 -2.66 30.79 -20.29
CA THR A 35 -2.01 29.96 -21.31
C THR A 35 -1.38 28.75 -20.65
N THR A 36 -1.26 27.64 -21.39
CA THR A 36 -0.71 26.37 -20.90
C THR A 36 0.58 25.99 -21.61
N ASP A 37 0.97 26.73 -22.63
CA ASP A 37 2.22 26.58 -23.38
C ASP A 37 3.34 27.51 -22.87
N GLY A 38 3.11 28.22 -21.77
CA GLY A 38 4.05 29.19 -21.20
C GLY A 38 4.16 30.52 -21.96
N THR A 39 3.32 30.78 -22.96
CA THR A 39 3.26 32.08 -23.66
C THR A 39 2.55 33.16 -22.82
N GLN A 40 2.66 34.44 -23.21
CA GLN A 40 2.01 35.54 -22.49
C GLN A 40 0.48 35.50 -22.72
N PRO A 41 -0.35 35.47 -21.66
CA PRO A 41 -1.79 35.57 -21.82
C PRO A 41 -2.21 36.93 -22.37
N CYS A 42 -3.22 36.95 -23.24
CA CYS A 42 -3.75 38.17 -23.85
C CYS A 42 -5.26 38.02 -24.14
N GLY A 43 -6.03 39.03 -23.78
CA GLY A 43 -7.47 39.07 -24.02
C GLY A 43 -8.05 40.44 -23.70
N SER A 44 -9.32 40.64 -24.07
CA SER A 44 -10.07 41.85 -23.69
C SER A 44 -11.58 41.58 -23.62
N PHE A 45 -12.23 42.10 -22.58
CA PHE A 45 -13.67 41.99 -22.28
C PHE A 45 -14.22 40.56 -22.37
N GLY A 46 -13.44 39.59 -21.90
CA GLY A 46 -13.72 38.15 -21.94
C GLY A 46 -13.46 37.46 -23.28
N SER A 47 -12.96 38.19 -24.28
CA SER A 47 -12.60 37.65 -25.60
C SER A 47 -11.10 37.34 -25.69
N VAL A 48 -10.77 36.28 -26.43
CA VAL A 48 -9.39 35.81 -26.67
C VAL A 48 -9.17 35.55 -28.16
N GLY A 49 -7.91 35.28 -28.55
CA GLY A 49 -7.53 35.09 -29.95
C GLY A 49 -7.25 36.42 -30.63
N ASN A 50 -7.88 36.66 -31.79
CA ASN A 50 -7.62 37.84 -32.64
C ASN A 50 -8.43 39.06 -32.15
N VAL A 51 -8.06 39.60 -31.00
CA VAL A 51 -8.75 40.70 -30.32
C VAL A 51 -7.86 41.95 -30.31
N THR A 52 -8.40 43.09 -30.72
CA THR A 52 -7.71 44.39 -30.59
C THR A 52 -8.01 44.98 -29.23
N GLN A 53 -6.97 45.28 -28.46
CA GLN A 53 -7.10 45.87 -27.13
C GLN A 53 -7.45 47.36 -27.18
N PRO A 54 -7.96 47.96 -26.08
CA PRO A 54 -8.31 49.38 -26.03
C PRO A 54 -7.15 50.33 -26.36
N ASN A 55 -5.90 49.92 -26.14
CA ASN A 55 -4.71 50.67 -26.50
C ASN A 55 -4.27 50.48 -27.98
N GLY A 56 -5.05 49.77 -28.78
CA GLY A 56 -4.76 49.45 -30.18
C GLY A 56 -3.81 48.26 -30.39
N THR A 57 -3.28 47.66 -29.32
CA THR A 57 -2.38 46.51 -29.41
C THR A 57 -3.19 45.25 -29.74
N PRO A 58 -2.90 44.53 -30.82
CA PRO A 58 -3.58 43.28 -31.11
C PRO A 58 -3.06 42.15 -30.22
N CYS A 59 -3.97 41.37 -29.64
CA CYS A 59 -3.70 40.00 -29.26
C CYS A 59 -3.50 39.21 -30.57
N GLY A 60 -2.26 38.83 -30.87
CA GLY A 60 -1.90 38.29 -32.18
C GLY A 60 -2.65 36.99 -32.54
N ALA A 61 -2.95 36.83 -33.83
CA ALA A 61 -3.43 35.59 -34.41
C ALA A 61 -2.38 34.48 -34.20
N GLY A 62 -2.58 33.63 -33.19
CA GLY A 62 -1.62 32.62 -32.74
C GLY A 62 -1.50 32.49 -31.22
N ASN A 63 -2.10 33.41 -30.48
CA ASN A 63 -2.22 33.32 -29.03
C ASN A 63 -3.11 32.13 -28.61
N THR A 64 -2.58 31.23 -27.76
CA THR A 64 -3.25 30.05 -27.18
C THR A 64 -4.06 30.37 -25.90
N THR A 65 -4.26 31.65 -25.60
CA THR A 65 -4.97 32.10 -24.40
C THR A 65 -6.37 31.51 -24.34
N GLN A 66 -6.65 30.94 -23.19
CA GLN A 66 -7.96 30.49 -22.74
C GLN A 66 -8.50 31.50 -21.72
N VAL A 67 -9.82 31.48 -21.53
CA VAL A 67 -10.49 32.38 -20.60
C VAL A 67 -11.34 31.59 -19.61
N SER A 68 -11.23 31.94 -18.33
CA SER A 68 -12.08 31.44 -17.26
C SER A 68 -12.92 32.59 -16.68
N VAL A 69 -14.19 32.30 -16.40
CA VAL A 69 -15.12 33.25 -15.78
C VAL A 69 -14.91 33.20 -14.27
N ALA A 70 -14.67 34.37 -13.67
CA ALA A 70 -14.54 34.51 -12.23
C ALA A 70 -15.85 35.04 -11.62
N SER A 71 -16.09 34.69 -10.36
CA SER A 71 -17.30 35.05 -9.61
C SER A 71 -16.96 35.85 -8.37
N TYR A 72 -17.71 36.92 -8.11
CA TYR A 72 -17.66 37.63 -6.83
C TYR A 72 -18.25 36.74 -5.73
N THR A 73 -17.43 36.38 -4.75
CA THR A 73 -17.79 35.40 -3.72
C THR A 73 -18.15 36.04 -2.39
N CYS A 74 -17.49 37.14 -2.02
CA CYS A 74 -17.84 37.91 -0.82
C CYS A 74 -17.23 39.31 -0.87
N THR A 75 -17.65 40.17 0.05
CA THR A 75 -17.12 41.52 0.22
C THR A 75 -16.71 41.68 1.69
N TYR A 76 -15.55 42.29 1.96
CA TYR A 76 -15.15 42.64 3.33
C TYR A 76 -14.68 44.09 3.44
N SER A 77 -14.78 44.66 4.64
CA SER A 77 -14.23 45.99 4.93
C SER A 77 -12.82 45.87 5.48
N ASP A 78 -11.83 46.34 4.72
CA ASP A 78 -10.46 46.46 5.19
C ASP A 78 -10.35 47.63 6.18
N GLN A 79 -10.40 47.29 7.47
CA GLN A 79 -10.32 48.25 8.57
C GLN A 79 -8.92 48.90 8.69
N MET A 80 -7.89 48.34 8.06
CA MET A 80 -6.50 48.84 8.13
C MET A 80 -6.15 49.82 7.00
N GLN A 81 -6.93 49.85 5.90
CA GLN A 81 -6.73 50.77 4.78
C GLN A 81 -7.95 51.69 4.60
N SER A 82 -8.16 52.61 5.54
CA SER A 82 -9.19 53.67 5.42
C SER A 82 -10.65 53.16 5.34
N ARG A 83 -10.94 51.93 5.79
CA ARG A 83 -12.25 51.27 5.61
C ARG A 83 -12.63 51.05 4.14
N GLN A 84 -11.65 50.67 3.31
CA GLN A 84 -11.92 50.27 1.93
C GLN A 84 -12.79 49.00 1.91
N VAL A 85 -13.85 49.01 1.12
CA VAL A 85 -14.67 47.84 0.88
C VAL A 85 -14.06 47.09 -0.31
N VAL A 86 -13.79 45.79 -0.14
CA VAL A 86 -13.06 44.98 -1.11
C VAL A 86 -13.92 43.80 -1.53
N ASP A 87 -14.07 43.63 -2.84
CA ASP A 87 -14.74 42.47 -3.42
C ASP A 87 -13.72 41.33 -3.63
N VAL A 88 -14.03 40.17 -3.07
CA VAL A 88 -13.25 38.93 -3.25
C VAL A 88 -13.84 38.15 -4.40
N THR A 89 -12.98 37.77 -5.33
CA THR A 89 -13.34 37.01 -6.52
C THR A 89 -12.66 35.65 -6.51
N THR A 90 -13.38 34.64 -6.99
CA THR A 90 -12.88 33.27 -7.13
C THR A 90 -13.00 32.82 -8.58
N ALA A 91 -11.97 32.12 -9.07
CA ALA A 91 -11.94 31.53 -10.41
C ALA A 91 -11.22 30.18 -10.37
N THR A 92 -11.39 29.36 -11.39
CA THR A 92 -10.65 28.10 -11.54
C THR A 92 -9.98 28.02 -12.91
N ILE A 93 -8.77 27.44 -12.95
CA ILE A 93 -8.14 26.96 -14.17
C ILE A 93 -8.23 25.43 -14.13
N PRO A 94 -8.78 24.77 -15.18
CA PRO A 94 -8.95 23.32 -15.22
C PRO A 94 -7.61 22.58 -15.05
N PRO A 95 -7.64 21.29 -14.63
CA PRO A 95 -6.45 20.46 -14.53
C PRO A 95 -5.58 20.49 -15.79
N GLN A 96 -4.26 20.52 -15.60
CA GLN A 96 -3.28 20.46 -16.68
C GLN A 96 -2.37 19.25 -16.50
N SER A 97 -1.69 18.84 -17.57
CA SER A 97 -0.71 17.76 -17.51
C SER A 97 0.54 18.17 -16.73
N ALA A 98 1.21 17.21 -16.10
CA ALA A 98 2.53 17.42 -15.51
C ALA A 98 3.52 18.01 -16.53
N GLY A 99 4.39 18.92 -16.08
CA GLY A 99 5.33 19.67 -16.91
C GLY A 99 4.76 20.95 -17.53
N THR A 100 3.46 21.21 -17.40
CA THR A 100 2.82 22.42 -17.92
C THR A 100 3.25 23.64 -17.11
N THR A 101 3.67 24.70 -17.80
CA THR A 101 3.80 26.04 -17.20
C THR A 101 2.55 26.84 -17.54
N VAL A 102 1.74 27.16 -16.53
CA VAL A 102 0.55 27.99 -16.71
C VAL A 102 0.91 29.42 -16.37
N LYS A 103 0.60 30.34 -17.29
CA LYS A 103 0.65 31.78 -17.04
C LYS A 103 -0.74 32.33 -17.05
N TYR A 104 -1.03 33.30 -16.19
CA TYR A 104 -2.35 33.93 -16.14
C TYR A 104 -2.29 35.40 -15.75
N ILE A 105 -3.33 36.12 -16.16
CA ILE A 105 -3.64 37.51 -15.78
C ILE A 105 -5.12 37.59 -15.40
N VAL A 106 -5.47 38.59 -14.60
CA VAL A 106 -6.85 38.80 -14.11
C VAL A 106 -7.35 40.18 -14.52
N SER A 107 -8.65 40.31 -14.78
CA SER A 107 -9.28 41.57 -15.14
C SER A 107 -10.70 41.71 -14.60
N ALA A 108 -11.18 42.95 -14.46
CA ALA A 108 -12.56 43.27 -14.09
C ALA A 108 -13.11 44.48 -14.88
N TRP A 109 -14.42 44.50 -15.15
CA TRP A 109 -15.11 45.63 -15.79
C TRP A 109 -16.60 45.69 -15.43
N HIS A 110 -17.27 46.75 -15.86
CA HIS A 110 -18.72 46.89 -15.78
C HIS A 110 -19.38 46.61 -17.13
N SER A 111 -20.39 45.74 -17.17
CA SER A 111 -21.13 45.41 -18.39
C SER A 111 -21.88 46.61 -19.00
N GLY A 112 -22.16 47.65 -18.20
CA GLY A 112 -22.74 48.91 -18.65
C GLY A 112 -21.78 49.87 -19.36
N GLY A 113 -20.51 49.47 -19.54
CA GLY A 113 -19.48 50.27 -20.23
C GLY A 113 -18.37 50.76 -19.30
N GLY A 114 -17.32 51.33 -19.90
CA GLY A 114 -16.09 51.74 -19.22
C GLY A 114 -14.90 50.84 -19.56
N PRO A 115 -13.69 51.18 -19.05
CA PRO A 115 -12.49 50.39 -19.29
C PRO A 115 -12.53 49.04 -18.57
N GLU A 116 -11.95 48.01 -19.18
CA GLU A 116 -11.52 46.80 -18.48
C GLU A 116 -10.22 47.10 -17.75
N ILE A 117 -10.15 46.72 -16.47
CA ILE A 117 -9.02 47.00 -15.60
C ILE A 117 -8.32 45.67 -15.29
N PHE A 118 -7.03 45.60 -15.59
CA PHE A 118 -6.20 44.42 -15.34
C PHE A 118 -5.47 44.50 -14.00
N GLY A 119 -5.10 43.33 -13.48
CA GLY A 119 -4.37 43.20 -12.22
C GLY A 119 -3.09 44.03 -12.18
N ASN A 120 -2.86 44.71 -11.04
CA ASN A 120 -1.80 45.70 -10.77
C ASN A 120 -2.09 47.15 -11.19
N SER A 121 -3.32 47.48 -11.57
CA SER A 121 -3.78 48.88 -11.57
C SER A 121 -3.78 49.44 -10.14
N GLY A 122 -3.02 50.52 -9.90
CA GLY A 122 -3.08 51.24 -8.62
C GLY A 122 -4.24 52.24 -8.59
N THR A 123 -4.92 52.36 -7.45
CA THR A 123 -6.01 53.34 -7.23
C THR A 123 -5.49 54.73 -6.79
N CYS A 124 -4.18 54.95 -6.84
CA CYS A 124 -3.55 56.21 -6.41
C CYS A 124 -3.64 57.30 -7.49
N GLY A 125 -3.78 58.58 -7.08
CA GLY A 125 -3.68 59.72 -8.01
C GLY A 125 -2.29 59.78 -8.63
N GLY A 126 -2.17 59.38 -9.90
CA GLY A 126 -0.90 59.26 -10.64
C GLY A 126 -0.48 57.82 -10.97
N CYS A 127 -1.18 56.82 -10.45
CA CYS A 127 -0.99 55.42 -10.85
C CYS A 127 -1.48 55.20 -12.30
N PHE A 128 -0.80 54.33 -13.05
CA PHE A 128 -1.19 53.97 -14.41
C PHE A 128 -2.45 53.07 -14.40
N SER A 129 -3.46 53.44 -15.19
CA SER A 129 -4.63 52.58 -15.42
C SER A 129 -4.26 51.46 -16.39
N ALA A 130 -4.03 50.26 -15.87
CA ALA A 130 -3.80 49.06 -16.67
C ALA A 130 -5.07 48.65 -17.43
N THR A 131 -5.31 49.27 -18.58
CA THR A 131 -6.48 49.02 -19.45
C THR A 131 -6.19 48.06 -20.60
N SER A 132 -4.95 47.59 -20.70
CA SER A 132 -4.51 46.58 -21.63
C SER A 132 -3.89 45.40 -20.87
N SER A 133 -4.12 44.21 -21.39
CA SER A 133 -3.54 42.95 -20.92
C SER A 133 -2.01 42.95 -21.03
N SER A 134 -1.42 43.79 -21.90
CA SER A 134 0.04 44.02 -21.94
C SER A 134 0.60 44.63 -20.67
N ASP A 135 -0.26 45.34 -19.93
CA ASP A 135 0.13 46.09 -18.74
C ASP A 135 -0.18 45.30 -17.46
N ALA A 136 -0.84 44.16 -17.61
CA ALA A 136 -1.25 43.30 -16.52
C ALA A 136 -0.02 42.64 -15.87
N THR A 137 -0.02 42.55 -14.54
CA THR A 137 0.92 41.66 -13.86
C THR A 137 0.63 40.22 -14.25
N GLN A 138 1.62 39.57 -14.82
CA GLN A 138 1.60 38.15 -15.11
C GLN A 138 1.94 37.34 -13.86
N PHE A 139 1.10 36.36 -13.57
CA PHE A 139 1.35 35.32 -12.60
C PHE A 139 1.62 34.00 -13.31
N GLN A 140 2.31 33.08 -12.64
CA GLN A 140 2.57 31.76 -13.20
C GLN A 140 2.68 30.69 -12.12
N TYR A 141 2.37 29.44 -12.50
CA TYR A 141 2.64 28.24 -11.72
C TYR A 141 3.07 27.09 -12.63
N ASN A 142 3.78 26.13 -12.05
CA ASN A 142 4.16 24.90 -12.75
C ASN A 142 3.28 23.75 -12.23
N VAL A 143 2.91 22.86 -13.15
CA VAL A 143 2.23 21.61 -12.81
C VAL A 143 3.26 20.50 -12.70
N LEU A 144 3.34 19.89 -11.54
CA LEU A 144 4.23 18.78 -11.24
C LEU A 144 3.52 17.45 -11.46
N ALA A 145 4.28 16.40 -11.74
CA ALA A 145 3.75 15.05 -11.63
C ALA A 145 3.51 14.72 -10.14
N PRO A 146 2.41 14.02 -9.79
CA PRO A 146 2.27 13.43 -8.47
C PRO A 146 3.52 12.66 -8.06
N PRO A 147 3.89 12.68 -6.77
CA PRO A 147 4.89 11.77 -6.25
C PRO A 147 4.52 10.32 -6.60
N ALA A 148 5.51 9.54 -7.01
CA ALA A 148 5.32 8.10 -7.14
C ALA A 148 4.98 7.52 -5.76
N MET A 149 3.94 6.71 -5.69
CA MET A 149 3.49 6.09 -4.43
C MET A 149 3.90 4.61 -4.45
N PRO A 150 4.71 4.15 -3.48
CA PRO A 150 5.20 2.78 -3.43
C PRO A 150 4.16 1.82 -2.84
N LEU A 151 2.89 1.96 -3.24
CA LEU A 151 1.79 1.11 -2.81
C LEU A 151 1.50 0.06 -3.88
N ILE A 152 1.52 -1.21 -3.47
CA ILE A 152 1.31 -2.36 -4.36
C ILE A 152 0.27 -3.30 -3.76
N ILE A 153 -0.40 -4.10 -4.59
CA ILE A 153 -1.24 -5.22 -4.20
C ILE A 153 -0.31 -6.38 -3.84
N SER A 154 -0.23 -6.75 -2.56
CA SER A 154 0.67 -7.80 -2.05
C SER A 154 0.03 -9.18 -2.06
N GLU A 155 -1.25 -9.26 -1.73
CA GLU A 155 -1.98 -10.51 -1.58
C GLU A 155 -3.44 -10.32 -1.93
N PHE A 156 -4.06 -11.32 -2.55
CA PHE A 156 -5.49 -11.30 -2.80
C PHE A 156 -6.08 -12.70 -2.90
N ARG A 157 -7.39 -12.74 -2.72
CA ARG A 157 -8.24 -13.91 -2.93
C ARG A 157 -9.54 -13.43 -3.56
N LEU A 158 -9.99 -14.12 -4.61
CA LEU A 158 -11.22 -13.77 -5.33
C LEU A 158 -12.38 -14.75 -5.07
N ARG A 159 -12.17 -15.76 -4.21
CA ARG A 159 -13.14 -16.79 -3.83
C ARG A 159 -12.58 -17.65 -2.69
N GLY A 160 -13.45 -18.27 -1.90
CA GLY A 160 -13.07 -19.18 -0.83
C GLY A 160 -14.19 -20.10 -0.34
N PRO A 161 -13.97 -20.84 0.77
CA PRO A 161 -14.99 -21.63 1.41
C PRO A 161 -16.19 -20.79 1.84
N GLY A 162 -16.04 -19.50 2.15
CA GLY A 162 -17.09 -18.67 2.72
C GLY A 162 -17.09 -18.65 4.26
N PRO A 163 -17.91 -17.78 4.88
CA PRO A 163 -17.76 -17.41 6.29
C PRO A 163 -18.51 -18.35 7.27
N SER A 164 -19.05 -19.47 6.77
CA SER A 164 -19.93 -20.38 7.53
C SER A 164 -19.64 -21.83 7.16
N PRO A 165 -19.89 -22.82 8.04
CA PRO A 165 -19.77 -24.24 7.72
C PRO A 165 -20.66 -24.71 6.55
N THR A 166 -21.75 -24.00 6.24
CA THR A 166 -22.65 -24.28 5.10
C THR A 166 -22.93 -22.98 4.32
N PRO A 167 -21.94 -22.46 3.59
CA PRO A 167 -22.06 -21.18 2.91
C PRO A 167 -22.79 -21.35 1.57
N SER A 168 -23.50 -20.30 1.15
CA SER A 168 -24.09 -20.25 -0.19
C SER A 168 -23.01 -20.06 -1.27
N ALA A 169 -23.34 -20.39 -2.52
CA ALA A 169 -22.44 -20.14 -3.66
C ALA A 169 -22.08 -18.65 -3.80
N ALA A 170 -22.99 -17.74 -3.44
CA ALA A 170 -22.74 -16.30 -3.44
C ALA A 170 -21.73 -15.90 -2.36
N GLN A 171 -21.82 -16.48 -1.15
CA GLN A 171 -20.85 -16.21 -0.08
C GLN A 171 -19.47 -16.78 -0.38
N GLN A 172 -19.41 -17.92 -1.07
CA GLN A 172 -18.14 -18.50 -1.55
C GLN A 172 -17.49 -17.63 -2.61
N ALA A 173 -18.28 -17.13 -3.57
CA ALA A 173 -17.79 -16.19 -4.58
C ALA A 173 -17.31 -14.89 -3.93
N ALA A 174 -18.02 -14.40 -2.92
CA ALA A 174 -17.69 -13.20 -2.17
C ALA A 174 -16.69 -13.41 -1.01
N ASP A 175 -16.06 -14.58 -0.88
CA ASP A 175 -14.98 -14.78 0.10
C ASP A 175 -13.68 -14.23 -0.46
N GLU A 176 -13.63 -12.90 -0.46
CA GLU A 176 -12.66 -12.09 -1.18
C GLU A 176 -11.96 -11.13 -0.24
N TYR A 177 -10.67 -10.92 -0.49
CA TYR A 177 -9.93 -9.81 0.08
C TYR A 177 -8.80 -9.39 -0.87
N VAL A 178 -8.35 -8.16 -0.69
CA VAL A 178 -7.18 -7.59 -1.37
C VAL A 178 -6.38 -6.81 -0.35
N GLU A 179 -5.09 -7.12 -0.26
CA GLU A 179 -4.13 -6.47 0.60
C GLU A 179 -3.26 -5.51 -0.22
N ILE A 180 -3.14 -4.28 0.29
CA ILE A 180 -2.23 -3.26 -0.22
C ILE A 180 -1.03 -3.16 0.72
N TYR A 181 0.18 -3.10 0.18
CA TYR A 181 1.43 -3.03 0.90
C TYR A 181 2.22 -1.77 0.54
N ASN A 182 2.78 -1.11 1.55
CA ASN A 182 3.76 -0.04 1.37
C ASN A 182 5.16 -0.63 1.19
N ASN A 183 5.64 -0.67 -0.05
CA ASN A 183 6.94 -1.23 -0.41
C ASN A 183 8.13 -0.29 -0.20
N SER A 184 7.97 0.76 0.61
CA SER A 184 9.05 1.68 0.98
C SER A 184 9.45 1.60 2.45
N ASP A 185 10.56 2.28 2.76
CA ASP A 185 11.09 2.45 4.11
C ASP A 185 10.59 3.74 4.79
N SER A 186 9.49 4.31 4.29
CA SER A 186 8.86 5.51 4.86
C SER A 186 7.34 5.37 4.86
N ASP A 187 6.69 6.05 5.79
CA ASP A 187 5.23 6.07 5.85
C ASP A 187 4.66 6.73 4.58
N VAL A 188 3.57 6.18 4.07
CA VAL A 188 2.82 6.74 2.94
C VAL A 188 1.51 7.31 3.46
N THR A 189 1.28 8.59 3.22
CA THR A 189 -0.02 9.23 3.48
C THR A 189 -0.80 9.31 2.19
N VAL A 190 -1.98 8.69 2.16
CA VAL A 190 -2.89 8.72 1.01
C VAL A 190 -3.39 10.15 0.80
N ASN A 191 -3.19 10.68 -0.41
CA ASN A 191 -3.65 11.99 -0.80
C ASN A 191 -3.89 12.06 -2.32
N ALA A 192 -5.16 12.01 -2.73
CA ALA A 192 -5.55 12.17 -4.12
C ALA A 192 -5.52 13.66 -4.54
N PHE A 193 -4.83 13.92 -5.64
CA PHE A 193 -4.64 15.28 -6.17
C PHE A 193 -5.79 15.75 -7.07
N ASP A 194 -6.71 14.87 -7.45
CA ASP A 194 -7.84 15.25 -8.32
C ASP A 194 -9.09 15.68 -7.53
N GLY A 195 -8.96 15.86 -6.21
CA GLY A 195 -10.06 16.21 -5.31
C GLY A 195 -11.00 15.05 -4.99
N SER A 196 -10.73 13.83 -5.49
CA SER A 196 -11.47 12.64 -5.10
C SER A 196 -11.18 12.23 -3.64
N ALA A 197 -12.02 11.35 -3.09
CA ALA A 197 -11.99 11.02 -1.67
C ALA A 197 -10.77 10.19 -1.20
N GLY A 198 -9.89 9.77 -2.12
CA GLY A 198 -8.81 8.85 -1.79
C GLY A 198 -8.24 8.11 -3.00
N PHE A 199 -7.47 7.07 -2.73
CA PHE A 199 -7.04 6.09 -3.73
C PHE A 199 -8.07 4.97 -3.78
N ALA A 200 -8.34 4.39 -4.95
CA ALA A 200 -9.34 3.33 -5.07
C ALA A 200 -8.74 2.05 -5.65
N LEU A 201 -9.15 0.91 -5.09
CA LEU A 201 -9.03 -0.37 -5.76
C LEU A 201 -10.30 -0.59 -6.62
N ALA A 202 -10.13 -0.88 -7.91
CA ALA A 202 -11.22 -1.23 -8.80
C ALA A 202 -10.95 -2.57 -9.50
N ALA A 203 -12.01 -3.27 -9.86
CA ALA A 203 -11.92 -4.47 -10.68
C ALA A 203 -12.04 -4.12 -12.17
N SER A 204 -11.73 -5.08 -13.04
CA SER A 204 -11.71 -4.90 -14.50
C SER A 204 -13.06 -4.60 -15.14
N ASP A 205 -14.14 -4.60 -14.37
CA ASP A 205 -15.46 -4.09 -14.76
C ASP A 205 -15.58 -2.56 -14.64
N GLY A 206 -14.51 -1.86 -14.24
CA GLY A 206 -14.48 -0.40 -14.09
C GLY A 206 -15.05 0.11 -12.77
N THR A 207 -15.55 -0.77 -11.89
CA THR A 207 -16.20 -0.38 -10.65
C THR A 207 -15.23 -0.44 -9.47
N ALA A 208 -15.19 0.64 -8.69
CA ALA A 208 -14.42 0.67 -7.44
C ALA A 208 -14.99 -0.36 -6.45
N ARG A 209 -14.10 -1.11 -5.80
CA ARG A 209 -14.45 -2.00 -4.68
C ARG A 209 -14.37 -1.24 -3.38
N PHE A 210 -13.22 -0.63 -3.10
CA PHE A 210 -13.05 0.20 -1.92
C PHE A 210 -12.10 1.37 -2.19
N THR A 211 -12.19 2.37 -1.31
CA THR A 211 -11.34 3.55 -1.30
C THR A 211 -10.47 3.53 -0.05
N LEU A 212 -9.18 3.82 -0.20
CA LEU A 212 -8.28 4.22 0.87
C LEU A 212 -8.48 5.73 1.06
N PRO A 213 -9.10 6.20 2.16
CA PRO A 213 -9.43 7.62 2.31
C PRO A 213 -8.20 8.53 2.37
N ASN A 214 -8.33 9.76 1.86
CA ASN A 214 -7.30 10.80 2.07
C ASN A 214 -6.98 10.97 3.57
N GLY A 215 -5.70 11.08 3.88
CA GLY A 215 -5.18 11.14 5.25
C GLY A 215 -4.89 9.79 5.90
N THR A 216 -5.24 8.67 5.25
CA THR A 216 -4.82 7.33 5.70
C THR A 216 -3.29 7.25 5.66
N VAL A 217 -2.67 6.88 6.78
CA VAL A 217 -1.23 6.64 6.86
C VAL A 217 -0.99 5.13 6.85
N ILE A 218 -0.29 4.65 5.82
CA ILE A 218 0.20 3.26 5.76
C ILE A 218 1.68 3.29 6.16
N PRO A 219 2.04 2.71 7.33
CA PRO A 219 3.42 2.74 7.80
C PRO A 219 4.42 2.16 6.79
N ALA A 220 5.70 2.52 6.92
CA ALA A 220 6.77 1.85 6.20
C ALA A 220 6.68 0.33 6.37
N ARG A 221 6.65 -0.41 5.25
CA ARG A 221 6.45 -1.89 5.22
C ARG A 221 5.11 -2.34 5.82
N GLY A 222 4.11 -1.46 5.88
CA GLY A 222 2.77 -1.70 6.41
C GLY A 222 1.73 -2.06 5.36
N HIS A 223 0.53 -2.37 5.84
CA HIS A 223 -0.52 -3.03 5.07
C HIS A 223 -1.85 -2.27 5.17
N TYR A 224 -2.73 -2.47 4.20
CA TYR A 224 -4.12 -2.02 4.23
C TYR A 224 -5.01 -3.08 3.59
N LEU A 225 -6.06 -3.51 4.29
CA LEU A 225 -6.88 -4.66 3.88
C LEU A 225 -8.29 -4.24 3.45
N GLY A 226 -8.65 -4.53 2.21
CA GLY A 226 -10.02 -4.44 1.72
C GLY A 226 -10.68 -5.81 1.68
N VAL A 227 -11.88 -5.95 2.25
CA VAL A 227 -12.58 -7.25 2.34
C VAL A 227 -14.01 -7.18 1.79
N ASN A 228 -14.47 -8.25 1.16
CA ASN A 228 -15.88 -8.34 0.81
C ASN A 228 -16.69 -8.76 2.05
N SER A 229 -17.47 -7.83 2.61
CA SER A 229 -18.17 -8.04 3.87
C SER A 229 -19.30 -9.07 3.79
N THR A 230 -19.63 -9.56 2.59
CA THR A 230 -20.69 -10.57 2.40
C THR A 230 -20.17 -12.01 2.45
N GLY A 231 -18.86 -12.24 2.25
CA GLY A 231 -18.29 -13.59 2.20
C GLY A 231 -16.94 -13.79 2.89
N TYR A 232 -16.18 -12.72 3.18
CA TYR A 232 -14.84 -12.82 3.76
C TYR A 232 -14.78 -13.69 5.01
N SER A 233 -14.01 -14.77 4.95
CA SER A 233 -13.97 -15.82 5.99
C SER A 233 -12.76 -15.76 6.92
N LEU A 234 -11.77 -14.93 6.62
CA LEU A 234 -10.48 -14.90 7.34
C LEU A 234 -10.37 -13.77 8.38
N GLY A 235 -11.48 -13.10 8.71
CA GLY A 235 -11.48 -11.94 9.62
C GLY A 235 -11.04 -12.22 11.06
N SER A 236 -10.89 -13.50 11.44
CA SER A 236 -10.34 -13.91 12.75
C SER A 236 -8.84 -14.22 12.71
N TYR A 237 -8.17 -14.15 11.55
CA TYR A 237 -6.73 -14.36 11.47
C TYR A 237 -6.00 -13.33 12.35
N PRO A 238 -5.03 -13.74 13.19
CA PRO A 238 -4.34 -12.81 14.07
C PRO A 238 -3.70 -11.66 13.30
N ALA A 239 -3.81 -10.44 13.82
CA ALA A 239 -3.15 -9.25 13.32
C ALA A 239 -2.24 -8.69 14.42
N GLY A 240 -2.55 -7.49 14.91
CA GLY A 240 -1.77 -6.78 15.92
C GLY A 240 -1.97 -7.26 17.35
N ASN A 241 -1.88 -6.31 18.28
CA ASN A 241 -1.97 -6.57 19.72
C ASN A 241 -3.40 -6.93 20.14
N GLY A 242 -3.77 -8.21 20.00
CA GLY A 242 -5.11 -8.70 20.32
C GLY A 242 -6.17 -8.33 19.28
N THR A 243 -5.75 -7.84 18.11
CA THR A 243 -6.62 -7.57 16.96
C THR A 243 -6.53 -8.69 15.93
N THR A 244 -7.47 -8.71 15.00
CA THR A 244 -7.53 -9.67 13.90
C THR A 244 -7.52 -8.95 12.55
N ALA A 245 -7.37 -9.71 11.46
CA ALA A 245 -7.40 -9.26 10.07
C ALA A 245 -8.83 -8.85 9.63
N THR A 246 -9.48 -8.00 10.42
CA THR A 246 -10.70 -7.28 10.02
C THR A 246 -10.31 -6.26 8.95
N GLY A 247 -11.09 -6.14 7.88
CA GLY A 247 -10.78 -5.20 6.79
C GLY A 247 -10.75 -3.74 7.28
N ASP A 248 -9.73 -3.00 6.85
CA ASP A 248 -9.66 -1.54 7.01
C ASP A 248 -10.71 -0.84 6.14
N ALA A 249 -11.05 -1.46 5.00
CA ALA A 249 -12.19 -1.10 4.17
C ALA A 249 -13.04 -2.34 3.81
N THR A 250 -14.30 -2.08 3.48
CA THR A 250 -15.24 -3.11 3.05
C THR A 250 -15.86 -2.80 1.71
N TYR A 251 -16.27 -3.85 1.02
CA TYR A 251 -17.07 -3.80 -0.20
C TYR A 251 -18.04 -4.97 -0.26
N THR A 252 -18.99 -4.94 -1.19
CA THR A 252 -20.03 -5.99 -1.32
C THR A 252 -20.12 -6.54 -2.74
N THR A 253 -19.71 -5.76 -3.74
CA THR A 253 -19.70 -6.19 -5.13
C THR A 253 -18.60 -7.20 -5.38
N ASN A 254 -18.99 -8.41 -5.75
CA ASN A 254 -18.10 -9.51 -6.11
C ASN A 254 -17.06 -9.09 -7.17
N ILE A 255 -15.83 -9.52 -7.01
CA ILE A 255 -14.77 -9.51 -8.02
C ILE A 255 -14.82 -10.86 -8.73
N ALA A 256 -15.17 -10.88 -10.02
CA ALA A 256 -15.31 -12.16 -10.74
C ALA A 256 -14.00 -12.97 -10.70
N ASP A 257 -14.13 -14.31 -10.68
CA ASP A 257 -12.97 -15.19 -10.73
C ASP A 257 -12.08 -14.85 -11.94
N ASN A 258 -10.76 -14.83 -11.74
CA ASN A 258 -9.76 -14.46 -12.75
C ASN A 258 -9.85 -13.01 -13.29
N ALA A 259 -10.71 -12.15 -12.74
CA ALA A 259 -10.76 -10.74 -13.08
C ALA A 259 -9.47 -10.02 -12.67
N GLY A 260 -9.14 -8.96 -13.41
CA GLY A 260 -8.06 -8.05 -13.01
C GLY A 260 -8.54 -7.07 -11.94
N ILE A 261 -7.61 -6.65 -11.08
CA ILE A 261 -7.78 -5.57 -10.10
C ILE A 261 -6.64 -4.58 -10.24
N ALA A 262 -6.92 -3.31 -9.97
CA ALA A 262 -5.93 -2.24 -10.05
C ALA A 262 -6.15 -1.24 -8.92
N LEU A 263 -5.04 -0.75 -8.37
CA LEU A 263 -4.99 0.34 -7.42
C LEU A 263 -4.75 1.64 -8.20
N PHE A 264 -5.58 2.64 -7.97
CA PHE A 264 -5.48 3.96 -8.58
C PHE A 264 -5.24 5.04 -7.54
N ASN A 265 -4.45 6.05 -7.88
CA ASN A 265 -4.20 7.23 -7.04
C ASN A 265 -5.38 8.23 -7.02
N THR A 266 -6.57 7.77 -7.36
CA THR A 266 -7.83 8.52 -7.46
C THR A 266 -9.00 7.60 -7.14
N ALA A 267 -10.07 8.17 -6.58
CA ALA A 267 -11.35 7.52 -6.39
C ALA A 267 -12.41 7.96 -7.43
N ASN A 268 -12.04 8.78 -8.43
CA ASN A 268 -12.90 9.15 -9.54
C ASN A 268 -12.81 8.09 -10.65
N PRO A 269 -13.87 7.31 -10.93
CA PRO A 269 -13.81 6.25 -11.95
C PRO A 269 -13.51 6.76 -13.36
N ALA A 270 -13.85 8.02 -13.68
CA ALA A 270 -13.49 8.63 -14.97
C ALA A 270 -11.98 8.76 -15.16
N ASN A 271 -11.21 8.72 -14.07
CA ASN A 271 -9.76 8.86 -14.04
C ASN A 271 -9.04 7.52 -13.84
N PHE A 272 -9.73 6.37 -13.91
CA PHE A 272 -9.10 5.05 -13.93
C PHE A 272 -8.39 4.84 -15.27
N THR A 273 -7.14 5.27 -15.32
CA THR A 273 -6.27 5.28 -16.50
C THR A 273 -4.88 4.79 -16.13
N LEU A 274 -4.07 4.42 -17.12
CA LEU A 274 -2.69 3.98 -16.87
C LEU A 274 -1.84 5.06 -16.17
N ALA A 275 -2.12 6.34 -16.42
CA ALA A 275 -1.39 7.44 -15.79
C ALA A 275 -1.66 7.55 -14.27
N ASN A 276 -2.82 7.06 -13.83
CA ASN A 276 -3.26 7.11 -12.43
C ASN A 276 -3.16 5.75 -11.73
N ARG A 277 -2.71 4.71 -12.43
CA ARG A 277 -2.55 3.37 -11.88
C ARG A 277 -1.26 3.28 -11.08
N LEU A 278 -1.38 2.84 -9.84
CA LEU A 278 -0.25 2.57 -8.95
C LEU A 278 0.26 1.13 -9.12
N ASP A 279 -0.65 0.16 -9.16
CA ASP A 279 -0.35 -1.26 -9.35
C ASP A 279 -1.57 -1.94 -9.98
N ALA A 280 -1.37 -3.06 -10.68
CA ALA A 280 -2.43 -3.98 -11.04
C ALA A 280 -2.01 -5.44 -11.08
N VAL A 281 -2.96 -6.31 -10.75
CA VAL A 281 -2.83 -7.76 -10.91
C VAL A 281 -4.03 -8.35 -11.62
N GLY A 282 -3.77 -9.16 -12.63
CA GLY A 282 -4.80 -9.85 -13.40
C GLY A 282 -4.32 -11.15 -14.01
N SER A 283 -5.28 -12.01 -14.36
CA SER A 283 -4.96 -13.33 -14.91
C SER A 283 -4.60 -13.27 -16.41
N THR A 284 -4.07 -14.37 -16.94
CA THR A 284 -3.89 -14.59 -18.38
C THR A 284 -5.21 -14.60 -19.16
N ALA A 285 -6.36 -14.85 -18.50
CA ALA A 285 -7.69 -14.75 -19.12
C ALA A 285 -8.19 -13.30 -19.27
N GLY A 286 -7.61 -12.36 -18.51
CA GLY A 286 -7.93 -10.94 -18.58
C GLY A 286 -7.27 -10.26 -19.78
N ALA A 287 -8.08 -9.64 -20.65
CA ALA A 287 -7.61 -8.87 -21.81
C ALA A 287 -7.31 -7.39 -21.49
N ASN A 288 -7.91 -6.85 -20.43
CA ASN A 288 -7.77 -5.43 -20.10
C ASN A 288 -6.44 -5.16 -19.40
N MET A 289 -5.48 -4.60 -20.15
CA MET A 289 -4.14 -4.25 -19.67
C MET A 289 -4.14 -3.14 -18.61
N LEU A 290 -5.24 -2.42 -18.40
CA LEU A 290 -5.36 -1.48 -17.29
C LEU A 290 -5.36 -2.19 -15.93
N TYR A 291 -5.88 -3.41 -15.88
CA TYR A 291 -6.04 -4.20 -14.64
C TYR A 291 -5.11 -5.41 -14.60
N LYS A 292 -3.96 -5.30 -15.25
CA LYS A 292 -2.93 -6.35 -15.31
C LYS A 292 -1.57 -5.76 -15.64
N GLU A 293 -0.53 -6.34 -15.08
CA GLU A 293 0.86 -6.01 -15.41
C GLU A 293 1.53 -7.18 -16.14
N GLY A 294 2.17 -6.86 -17.25
CA GLY A 294 2.82 -7.84 -18.11
C GLY A 294 1.87 -8.97 -18.54
N THR A 295 2.32 -10.22 -18.40
CA THR A 295 1.63 -11.41 -18.90
C THR A 295 0.37 -11.76 -18.09
N GLY A 296 0.33 -11.40 -16.81
CA GLY A 296 -0.69 -11.89 -15.87
C GLY A 296 -0.33 -13.22 -15.22
N TYR A 297 -0.91 -13.49 -14.05
CA TYR A 297 -0.81 -14.81 -13.41
C TYR A 297 -1.66 -15.84 -14.18
N THR A 298 -1.31 -17.12 -14.09
CA THR A 298 -2.08 -18.17 -14.78
C THR A 298 -3.50 -18.25 -14.21
N ALA A 299 -4.52 -18.11 -15.07
CA ALA A 299 -5.91 -18.29 -14.68
C ALA A 299 -6.18 -19.69 -14.12
N ILE A 300 -7.00 -19.77 -13.08
CA ILE A 300 -7.38 -21.04 -12.43
C ILE A 300 -8.85 -21.37 -12.68
N THR A 301 -9.19 -22.65 -12.71
CA THR A 301 -10.60 -23.06 -12.60
C THR A 301 -11.11 -22.68 -11.20
N PRO A 302 -12.26 -22.01 -11.03
CA PRO A 302 -12.72 -21.62 -9.70
C PRO A 302 -13.03 -22.81 -8.79
N PHE A 303 -12.55 -22.76 -7.55
CA PHE A 303 -12.88 -23.73 -6.50
C PHE A 303 -12.92 -23.06 -5.12
N ASN A 304 -13.74 -23.59 -4.22
CA ASN A 304 -14.04 -22.99 -2.92
C ASN A 304 -13.11 -23.54 -1.82
N ILE A 305 -11.80 -23.33 -1.96
CA ILE A 305 -10.78 -23.79 -1.01
C ILE A 305 -10.03 -22.61 -0.37
N ASP A 306 -9.26 -22.88 0.68
CA ASP A 306 -8.38 -21.90 1.31
C ASP A 306 -7.11 -21.65 0.50
N TYR A 307 -7.19 -20.68 -0.40
CA TYR A 307 -6.11 -20.24 -1.28
C TYR A 307 -5.94 -18.72 -1.28
N CYS A 308 -4.76 -18.27 -1.70
CA CYS A 308 -4.52 -16.90 -2.12
C CYS A 308 -3.53 -16.87 -3.30
N PHE A 309 -3.47 -15.72 -3.95
CA PHE A 309 -2.31 -15.30 -4.72
C PHE A 309 -1.59 -14.23 -3.93
N TYR A 310 -0.29 -14.40 -3.69
CA TYR A 310 0.53 -13.40 -3.02
C TYR A 310 1.81 -13.16 -3.81
N ARG A 311 2.37 -11.95 -3.70
CA ARG A 311 3.65 -11.60 -4.32
C ARG A 311 4.77 -12.40 -3.65
N ASP A 312 5.68 -12.96 -4.44
CA ASP A 312 6.84 -13.72 -4.00
C ASP A 312 7.67 -12.90 -3.00
N LEU A 313 7.83 -13.45 -1.80
CA LEU A 313 8.55 -12.83 -0.68
C LEU A 313 9.96 -13.41 -0.50
N SER A 314 10.45 -14.25 -1.40
CA SER A 314 11.73 -14.99 -1.22
C SER A 314 12.96 -14.08 -1.02
N SER A 315 12.88 -12.80 -1.41
CA SER A 315 13.90 -11.77 -1.16
C SER A 315 13.73 -11.01 0.17
N GLY A 316 12.63 -11.25 0.90
CA GLY A 316 12.24 -10.60 2.14
C GLY A 316 11.22 -9.48 1.99
N THR A 317 10.95 -9.00 0.77
CA THR A 317 9.90 -8.02 0.44
C THR A 317 9.13 -8.48 -0.80
N PRO A 318 7.87 -8.04 -1.00
CA PRO A 318 7.11 -8.38 -2.20
C PRO A 318 7.88 -8.05 -3.48
N LYS A 319 7.96 -9.04 -4.37
CA LYS A 319 8.54 -8.88 -5.70
C LYS A 319 7.58 -8.13 -6.62
N ASP A 320 8.11 -7.10 -7.27
CA ASP A 320 7.37 -6.28 -8.22
C ASP A 320 8.24 -5.98 -9.44
N THR A 321 7.99 -6.68 -10.53
CA THR A 321 8.77 -6.59 -11.78
C THR A 321 7.92 -6.11 -12.96
N ASP A 322 6.77 -5.49 -12.67
CA ASP A 322 5.73 -5.12 -13.64
C ASP A 322 5.26 -6.33 -14.49
N ASN A 323 5.34 -7.55 -13.94
CA ASN A 323 4.88 -8.76 -14.62
C ASN A 323 4.34 -9.78 -13.63
N ASN A 324 3.01 -9.82 -13.52
CA ASN A 324 2.32 -10.63 -12.50
C ASN A 324 2.67 -12.14 -12.58
N SER A 325 3.08 -12.66 -13.75
CA SER A 325 3.47 -14.08 -13.91
C SER A 325 4.74 -14.46 -13.15
N PHE A 326 5.65 -13.51 -12.94
CA PHE A 326 6.89 -13.69 -12.21
C PHE A 326 6.80 -13.23 -10.76
N ASP A 327 5.77 -12.46 -10.44
CA ASP A 327 5.62 -11.80 -9.14
C ASP A 327 4.68 -12.58 -8.23
N PHE A 328 3.61 -13.20 -8.74
CA PHE A 328 2.61 -13.86 -7.89
C PHE A 328 2.77 -15.38 -7.84
N LEU A 329 2.54 -15.94 -6.65
CA LEU A 329 2.48 -17.36 -6.38
C LEU A 329 1.07 -17.73 -5.91
N PHE A 330 0.48 -18.75 -6.54
CA PHE A 330 -0.71 -19.43 -6.03
C PHE A 330 -0.31 -20.42 -4.93
N VAL A 331 -1.00 -20.38 -3.79
CA VAL A 331 -0.84 -21.31 -2.67
C VAL A 331 -2.17 -21.66 -2.05
N ASP A 332 -2.29 -22.88 -1.50
CA ASP A 332 -3.46 -23.32 -0.75
C ASP A 332 -3.09 -24.28 0.40
N THR A 333 -3.99 -24.43 1.37
CA THR A 333 -3.75 -25.22 2.59
C THR A 333 -3.69 -26.73 2.38
N ALA A 334 -4.01 -27.22 1.17
CA ALA A 334 -3.90 -28.62 0.78
C ALA A 334 -2.76 -28.90 -0.22
N GLY A 335 -2.17 -27.87 -0.84
CA GLY A 335 -1.26 -28.02 -1.97
C GLY A 335 -1.97 -28.74 -3.12
N THR A 336 -3.11 -28.21 -3.52
CA THR A 336 -3.95 -28.69 -4.62
C THR A 336 -3.25 -28.50 -5.96
N VAL A 337 -3.40 -29.46 -6.87
CA VAL A 337 -2.91 -29.31 -8.25
C VAL A 337 -3.85 -28.36 -8.98
N ALA A 338 -3.37 -27.15 -9.28
CA ALA A 338 -4.09 -26.15 -10.07
C ALA A 338 -3.28 -25.75 -11.30
N GLU A 339 -3.93 -25.03 -12.22
CA GLU A 339 -3.30 -24.50 -13.43
C GLU A 339 -2.18 -23.50 -13.11
N ALA A 340 -2.31 -22.77 -11.99
CA ALA A 340 -1.28 -21.88 -11.46
C ALA A 340 -0.13 -22.60 -10.69
N GLY A 341 -0.10 -23.93 -10.78
CA GLY A 341 0.85 -24.80 -10.11
C GLY A 341 0.30 -25.41 -8.83
N GLN A 342 1.14 -26.18 -8.16
CA GLN A 342 0.84 -26.83 -6.89
C GLN A 342 1.82 -26.27 -5.86
N ARG A 343 1.35 -25.69 -4.76
CA ARG A 343 2.19 -25.22 -3.63
C ARG A 343 1.39 -25.26 -2.34
N LEU A 344 1.91 -25.97 -1.33
CA LEU A 344 1.34 -25.91 0.01
C LEU A 344 1.66 -24.55 0.65
N GLY A 345 0.64 -23.86 1.16
CA GLY A 345 0.78 -22.59 1.86
C GLY A 345 -0.55 -22.15 2.45
N ALA A 346 -0.67 -20.88 2.81
CA ALA A 346 -1.93 -20.33 3.30
C ALA A 346 -2.09 -18.84 2.98
N PRO A 347 -3.34 -18.39 2.75
CA PRO A 347 -3.74 -17.01 3.02
C PRO A 347 -3.22 -16.50 4.37
N GLY A 348 -2.71 -15.27 4.40
CA GLY A 348 -2.23 -14.62 5.61
C GLY A 348 -2.50 -13.12 5.59
N PRO A 349 -3.77 -12.69 5.56
CA PRO A 349 -4.17 -11.30 5.32
C PRO A 349 -3.71 -10.35 6.43
N GLU A 350 -3.22 -9.18 6.04
CA GLU A 350 -2.70 -8.14 6.94
C GLU A 350 -3.39 -6.80 6.73
N ASN A 351 -3.90 -6.22 7.82
CA ASN A 351 -4.49 -4.88 7.87
C ASN A 351 -3.54 -3.86 8.51
N LEU A 352 -3.97 -2.60 8.67
CA LEU A 352 -3.17 -1.52 9.30
C LEU A 352 -2.67 -1.85 10.71
N SER A 353 -3.34 -2.76 11.42
CA SER A 353 -2.92 -3.19 12.76
C SER A 353 -1.89 -4.31 12.74
N SER A 354 -1.57 -4.88 11.58
CA SER A 354 -0.74 -6.08 11.48
C SER A 354 0.74 -5.78 11.68
N PRO A 355 1.52 -6.74 12.21
CA PRO A 355 2.96 -6.60 12.35
C PRO A 355 3.63 -6.37 10.99
N ILE A 356 4.69 -5.58 11.00
CA ILE A 356 5.38 -5.17 9.77
C ILE A 356 6.78 -5.75 9.73
N GLN A 357 7.34 -5.91 8.54
CA GLN A 357 8.66 -6.52 8.37
C GLN A 357 9.75 -5.72 9.12
N ARG A 358 10.56 -6.44 9.89
CA ARG A 358 11.59 -5.90 10.80
C ARG A 358 12.89 -6.69 10.73
N ASN A 359 13.19 -7.32 9.60
CA ASN A 359 14.38 -8.16 9.40
C ASN A 359 15.68 -7.42 9.78
N ALA A 360 15.76 -6.12 9.50
CA ALA A 360 16.94 -5.30 9.79
C ALA A 360 17.12 -4.97 11.29
N LEU A 361 16.02 -4.92 12.07
CA LEU A 361 16.01 -4.42 13.45
C LEU A 361 15.85 -5.55 14.48
N VAL A 362 15.09 -6.61 14.16
CA VAL A 362 14.97 -7.80 15.00
C VAL A 362 15.88 -8.89 14.44
N LYS A 363 17.15 -8.86 14.87
CA LYS A 363 18.20 -9.67 14.26
C LYS A 363 18.18 -11.10 14.80
N SER A 364 18.31 -12.07 13.89
CA SER A 364 18.50 -13.46 14.26
C SER A 364 19.98 -13.77 14.50
N ALA A 365 20.25 -14.64 15.48
CA ALA A 365 21.57 -15.20 15.74
C ALA A 365 21.45 -16.67 16.17
N LEU A 366 22.58 -17.36 16.25
CA LEU A 366 22.64 -18.65 16.94
C LEU A 366 22.37 -18.44 18.43
N ILE A 367 21.62 -19.35 19.04
CA ILE A 367 21.41 -19.36 20.50
C ILE A 367 22.76 -19.55 21.20
N ASP A 368 23.57 -20.47 20.69
CA ASP A 368 24.84 -20.91 21.25
C ASP A 368 25.95 -20.78 20.21
N SER A 369 27.05 -20.09 20.55
CA SER A 369 28.16 -19.87 19.61
C SER A 369 29.10 -21.07 19.47
N GLY A 370 28.96 -22.08 20.33
CA GLY A 370 29.65 -23.37 20.18
C GLY A 370 29.06 -24.24 19.07
N CYS A 371 27.88 -23.89 18.55
CA CYS A 371 27.26 -24.55 17.42
C CYS A 371 27.60 -23.81 16.11
N THR A 372 27.67 -24.54 15.01
CA THR A 372 27.67 -23.96 13.65
C THR A 372 26.26 -23.94 13.09
N THR A 373 26.04 -23.21 11.98
CA THR A 373 24.74 -23.16 11.29
C THR A 373 24.26 -24.53 10.79
N THR A 374 25.18 -25.49 10.64
CA THR A 374 24.92 -26.86 10.20
C THR A 374 24.92 -27.89 11.33
N SER A 375 25.33 -27.51 12.55
CA SER A 375 25.35 -28.42 13.71
C SER A 375 23.96 -29.01 13.97
N VAL A 376 23.92 -30.34 14.03
CA VAL A 376 22.73 -31.11 14.38
C VAL A 376 22.85 -31.52 15.85
N GLY A 377 21.89 -31.12 16.69
CA GLY A 377 21.76 -31.65 18.04
C GLY A 377 21.46 -33.15 18.00
N VAL A 378 22.03 -33.92 18.93
CA VAL A 378 21.84 -35.38 18.97
C VAL A 378 20.35 -35.78 18.97
N ASN A 379 20.04 -36.70 18.07
CA ASN A 379 18.75 -37.26 17.66
C ASN A 379 18.02 -38.12 18.72
N SER A 380 18.44 -38.08 19.98
CA SER A 380 17.98 -39.04 21.00
C SER A 380 17.68 -38.42 22.36
N ASN A 381 17.56 -37.09 22.45
CA ASN A 381 17.16 -36.43 23.69
C ASN A 381 15.98 -35.48 23.46
N PRO A 382 14.83 -35.63 24.15
CA PRO A 382 13.79 -34.59 24.18
C PRO A 382 14.31 -33.23 24.69
N VAL A 383 15.52 -33.20 25.26
CA VAL A 383 16.30 -32.02 25.71
C VAL A 383 17.39 -31.63 24.70
N GLY A 384 17.21 -31.94 23.41
CA GLY A 384 18.17 -31.63 22.34
C GLY A 384 18.76 -30.23 22.52
N GLY A 385 20.08 -30.11 22.45
CA GLY A 385 20.80 -28.91 22.88
C GLY A 385 20.44 -27.62 22.14
N THR A 386 21.11 -26.54 22.48
CA THR A 386 20.88 -25.18 21.96
C THR A 386 21.32 -24.96 20.51
N CYS A 387 21.80 -26.00 19.84
CA CYS A 387 22.19 -25.96 18.43
C CYS A 387 21.00 -25.69 17.49
N PRO A 388 21.27 -25.08 16.33
CA PRO A 388 20.22 -24.48 15.49
C PRO A 388 19.33 -25.49 14.78
N ARG A 389 19.69 -26.78 14.77
CA ARG A 389 18.93 -27.85 14.11
C ARG A 389 18.83 -29.04 15.05
N VAL A 390 17.62 -29.45 15.39
CA VAL A 390 17.38 -30.69 16.17
C VAL A 390 16.42 -31.57 15.38
N ARG A 391 16.88 -32.76 15.01
CA ARG A 391 16.09 -33.71 14.24
C ARG A 391 15.55 -34.80 15.16
N ASP A 392 14.24 -34.98 15.14
CA ASP A 392 13.57 -36.13 15.72
C ASP A 392 13.06 -37.01 14.57
N THR A 393 13.50 -38.27 14.54
CA THR A 393 13.10 -39.24 13.51
C THR A 393 11.89 -40.07 13.92
N THR A 394 11.34 -39.83 15.11
CA THR A 394 10.15 -40.52 15.61
C THR A 394 8.96 -40.14 14.74
N SER A 395 8.51 -41.09 13.93
CA SER A 395 7.27 -40.93 13.16
C SER A 395 6.09 -40.99 14.11
N VAL A 396 5.26 -39.94 14.12
CA VAL A 396 4.05 -39.84 14.95
C VAL A 396 2.77 -39.73 14.11
N GLY A 397 2.88 -39.77 12.78
CA GLY A 397 1.78 -39.60 11.86
C GLY A 397 1.74 -40.70 10.79
N LEU A 398 0.58 -40.85 10.14
CA LEU A 398 0.40 -41.80 9.04
C LEU A 398 1.29 -41.43 7.83
N PRO A 399 1.58 -42.38 6.92
CA PRO A 399 2.26 -42.07 5.67
C PRO A 399 1.57 -40.92 4.91
N GLY A 400 2.34 -39.93 4.47
CA GLY A 400 1.83 -38.73 3.80
C GLY A 400 1.39 -37.60 4.75
N SER A 401 1.35 -37.84 6.06
CA SER A 401 1.15 -36.77 7.05
C SER A 401 2.38 -35.86 7.16
N PRO A 402 2.23 -34.64 7.72
CA PRO A 402 3.33 -33.70 7.92
C PRO A 402 4.50 -34.30 8.71
N THR A 403 4.25 -35.28 9.57
CA THR A 403 5.23 -35.90 10.48
C THR A 403 5.55 -37.35 10.13
N ALA A 404 5.29 -37.77 8.88
CA ALA A 404 5.52 -39.15 8.44
C ALA A 404 6.96 -39.64 8.66
N ASN A 405 7.96 -38.73 8.62
CA ASN A 405 9.36 -39.03 8.93
C ASN A 405 9.85 -38.33 10.22
N GLY A 406 8.95 -37.90 11.11
CA GLY A 406 9.27 -37.13 12.30
C GLY A 406 9.37 -35.62 12.05
N THR A 407 10.20 -34.93 12.83
CA THR A 407 10.24 -33.45 12.87
C THR A 407 11.66 -32.89 12.83
N LEU A 408 11.79 -31.63 12.43
CA LEU A 408 12.99 -30.82 12.45
C LEU A 408 12.68 -29.51 13.17
N SER A 409 13.34 -29.27 14.31
CA SER A 409 13.30 -27.99 15.03
C SER A 409 14.44 -27.10 14.56
N ILE A 410 14.11 -25.92 14.02
CA ILE A 410 15.07 -24.86 13.70
C ILE A 410 15.05 -23.83 14.83
N ARG A 411 16.22 -23.54 15.41
CA ARG A 411 16.32 -22.75 16.65
C ARG A 411 17.20 -21.53 16.47
N ARG A 412 16.70 -20.38 16.88
CA ARG A 412 17.39 -19.08 16.77
C ARG A 412 17.10 -18.23 17.99
N THR A 413 17.98 -17.27 18.24
CA THR A 413 17.71 -16.17 19.16
C THR A 413 17.43 -14.92 18.35
N PHE A 414 16.44 -14.13 18.77
CA PHE A 414 16.05 -12.89 18.13
C PHE A 414 16.23 -11.74 19.11
N VAL A 415 16.99 -10.72 18.72
CA VAL A 415 17.30 -9.55 19.56
C VAL A 415 16.51 -8.35 19.08
N ASN A 416 15.79 -7.69 19.97
CA ASN A 416 15.06 -6.48 19.67
C ASN A 416 16.01 -5.27 19.61
N ASN A 417 16.31 -4.76 18.40
CA ASN A 417 17.05 -3.50 18.22
C ASN A 417 16.18 -2.43 17.56
N THR A 418 14.85 -2.46 17.75
CA THR A 418 13.95 -1.45 17.17
C THR A 418 14.04 -0.09 17.88
N GLY A 419 14.63 -0.05 19.07
CA GLY A 419 14.65 1.14 19.94
C GLY A 419 13.41 1.28 20.83
N SER A 420 12.37 0.48 20.59
CA SER A 420 11.14 0.43 21.38
C SER A 420 10.85 -0.99 21.86
N SER A 421 9.97 -1.13 22.86
CA SER A 421 9.43 -2.45 23.20
C SER A 421 8.80 -3.09 21.96
N VAL A 422 8.86 -4.42 21.85
CA VAL A 422 8.11 -5.17 20.85
C VAL A 422 6.99 -5.92 21.57
N THR A 423 5.74 -5.62 21.24
CA THR A 423 4.55 -6.18 21.89
C THR A 423 3.88 -7.27 21.06
N ARG A 424 4.34 -7.49 19.83
CA ARG A 424 3.87 -8.57 18.97
C ARG A 424 5.01 -9.01 18.08
N LEU A 425 5.29 -10.31 18.09
CA LEU A 425 6.32 -10.90 17.26
C LEU A 425 5.75 -12.11 16.50
N ARG A 426 5.94 -12.12 15.19
CA ARG A 426 5.49 -13.14 14.25
C ARG A 426 6.63 -13.45 13.28
N PHE A 427 6.59 -14.65 12.70
CA PHE A 427 7.49 -15.06 11.65
C PHE A 427 6.71 -15.59 10.45
N ARG A 428 6.83 -14.95 9.29
CA ARG A 428 6.20 -15.41 8.05
C ARG A 428 7.15 -16.29 7.26
N ILE A 429 6.68 -17.43 6.80
CA ILE A 429 7.45 -18.34 5.94
C ILE A 429 7.47 -17.76 4.53
N VAL A 430 8.62 -17.24 4.11
CA VAL A 430 8.77 -16.58 2.80
C VAL A 430 9.35 -17.50 1.73
N ASP A 431 10.06 -18.57 2.15
CA ASP A 431 10.48 -19.63 1.24
C ASP A 431 10.72 -20.94 2.01
N ILE A 432 10.20 -22.04 1.48
CA ILE A 432 10.29 -23.37 2.09
C ILE A 432 10.27 -24.44 1.01
N THR A 433 11.10 -25.47 1.15
CA THR A 433 10.92 -26.71 0.37
C THR A 433 9.75 -27.50 0.97
N THR A 434 8.64 -27.54 0.25
CA THR A 434 7.39 -28.19 0.66
C THR A 434 6.71 -28.85 -0.55
N LEU A 435 5.53 -29.43 -0.38
CA LEU A 435 4.71 -30.01 -1.46
C LEU A 435 4.52 -29.00 -2.61
N PRO A 436 4.82 -29.37 -3.89
CA PRO A 436 5.27 -30.66 -4.42
C PRO A 436 6.79 -30.84 -4.32
N ALA A 437 7.25 -31.62 -3.34
CA ALA A 437 8.65 -31.83 -3.04
C ALA A 437 9.38 -32.73 -4.07
N THR A 438 9.63 -32.17 -5.26
CA THR A 438 10.36 -32.81 -6.36
C THR A 438 11.86 -32.63 -6.15
N GLY A 439 12.58 -33.72 -5.91
CA GLY A 439 14.04 -33.70 -5.66
C GLY A 439 14.48 -32.97 -4.38
N THR A 440 13.54 -32.55 -3.53
CA THR A 440 13.76 -31.75 -2.32
C THR A 440 12.99 -32.34 -1.14
N ALA A 441 13.21 -31.81 0.06
CA ALA A 441 12.42 -32.14 1.24
C ALA A 441 10.98 -31.62 1.14
N ASP A 442 10.05 -32.28 1.81
CA ASP A 442 8.71 -31.76 2.11
C ASP A 442 8.69 -31.37 3.60
N LEU A 443 8.94 -30.09 3.88
CA LEU A 443 8.88 -29.51 5.21
C LEU A 443 7.59 -28.71 5.38
N ARG A 444 7.00 -28.79 6.57
CA ARG A 444 5.71 -28.15 6.87
C ARG A 444 5.72 -27.56 8.27
N GLY A 445 5.42 -26.27 8.42
CA GLY A 445 5.40 -25.58 9.71
C GLY A 445 4.33 -26.14 10.65
N LEU A 446 4.67 -26.29 11.93
CA LEU A 446 3.79 -26.83 12.96
C LEU A 446 3.79 -25.92 14.20
N THR A 447 2.67 -25.93 14.93
CA THR A 447 2.63 -25.43 16.30
C THR A 447 3.56 -26.25 17.19
N SER A 448 4.27 -25.59 18.11
CA SER A 448 5.22 -26.21 19.02
C SER A 448 5.10 -25.67 20.44
N THR A 449 5.48 -26.48 21.41
CA THR A 449 5.55 -26.11 22.83
C THR A 449 6.96 -25.63 23.19
N ASP A 450 7.09 -24.95 24.34
CA ASP A 450 8.41 -24.60 24.87
C ASP A 450 9.28 -25.83 25.14
N VAL A 451 10.57 -25.71 24.91
CA VAL A 451 11.58 -26.72 25.27
C VAL A 451 12.65 -26.10 26.15
N THR A 452 13.16 -26.90 27.09
CA THR A 452 14.37 -26.54 27.85
C THR A 452 15.56 -27.22 27.20
N ALA A 453 16.65 -26.49 26.99
CA ALA A 453 17.86 -26.99 26.38
C ALA A 453 19.09 -26.60 27.19
N THR A 454 20.09 -27.47 27.21
CA THR A 454 21.38 -27.19 27.88
C THR A 454 22.34 -26.54 26.89
N CYS A 455 22.94 -25.43 27.29
CA CYS A 455 23.97 -24.72 26.53
C CYS A 455 25.26 -25.54 26.46
N VAL A 456 25.85 -25.61 25.28
CA VAL A 456 27.15 -26.24 25.03
C VAL A 456 28.30 -25.24 25.13
N SER A 457 28.03 -23.95 24.89
CA SER A 457 28.97 -22.84 25.05
C SER A 457 28.26 -21.55 25.47
N THR A 458 28.99 -20.44 25.48
CA THR A 458 28.42 -19.09 25.57
C THR A 458 27.76 -18.71 24.25
N GLY A 459 26.77 -17.83 24.31
CA GLY A 459 26.11 -17.28 23.13
C GLY A 459 25.08 -16.23 23.49
N GLN A 460 24.53 -15.56 22.48
CA GLN A 460 23.47 -14.56 22.68
C GLN A 460 22.28 -15.16 23.44
N GLY A 461 21.86 -16.36 23.05
CA GLY A 461 20.80 -17.12 23.71
C GLY A 461 21.27 -18.00 24.87
N CYS A 462 22.57 -18.04 25.16
CA CYS A 462 23.24 -18.85 26.20
C CYS A 462 24.22 -17.99 27.02
N PRO A 463 23.76 -16.97 27.76
CA PRO A 463 24.64 -15.99 28.38
C PRO A 463 25.51 -16.60 29.49
N SER A 464 24.98 -17.57 30.24
CA SER A 464 25.68 -18.22 31.35
C SER A 464 26.63 -19.36 30.92
N GLY A 465 26.76 -19.61 29.62
CA GLY A 465 27.71 -20.56 29.07
C GLY A 465 27.35 -22.04 29.26
N THR A 466 28.35 -22.89 29.08
CA THR A 466 28.24 -24.35 29.09
C THR A 466 27.55 -24.88 30.34
N GLY A 467 26.63 -25.84 30.17
CA GLY A 467 25.92 -26.50 31.27
C GLY A 467 24.74 -25.71 31.82
N SER A 468 24.59 -24.43 31.47
CA SER A 468 23.40 -23.66 31.82
C SER A 468 22.18 -24.12 31.00
N MET A 469 20.99 -24.05 31.61
CA MET A 469 19.73 -24.35 30.92
C MET A 469 19.06 -23.06 30.47
N VAL A 470 18.51 -23.08 29.26
CA VAL A 470 17.74 -21.98 28.70
C VAL A 470 16.42 -22.52 28.15
N THR A 471 15.36 -21.71 28.24
CA THR A 471 14.11 -22.03 27.57
C THR A 471 14.14 -21.50 26.15
N ILE A 472 13.71 -22.34 25.21
CA ILE A 472 13.50 -22.01 23.81
C ILE A 472 12.00 -22.06 23.59
N ARG A 473 11.41 -20.91 23.26
CA ARG A 473 9.97 -20.73 23.14
C ARG A 473 9.44 -21.41 21.89
N GLY A 474 8.33 -22.13 22.04
CA GLY A 474 7.56 -22.63 20.93
C GLY A 474 6.90 -21.49 20.15
N THR A 475 6.55 -21.76 18.89
CA THR A 475 5.72 -20.90 18.06
C THR A 475 4.41 -21.57 17.69
N THR A 476 3.36 -20.78 17.49
CA THR A 476 2.03 -21.23 17.08
C THR A 476 1.79 -20.96 15.60
N LEU A 477 1.41 -21.98 14.83
CA LEU A 477 0.96 -21.82 13.45
C LEU A 477 -0.39 -21.09 13.44
N GLU A 478 -0.43 -19.91 12.83
CA GLU A 478 -1.62 -19.05 12.91
C GLU A 478 -2.74 -19.51 11.98
N GLN A 479 -3.97 -19.25 12.42
CA GLN A 479 -5.23 -19.71 11.83
C GLN A 479 -6.29 -18.64 12.08
N PRO A 480 -7.42 -18.59 11.33
CA PRO A 480 -7.71 -19.30 10.08
C PRO A 480 -6.84 -18.84 8.88
N PRO A 481 -6.72 -19.61 7.79
CA PRO A 481 -7.43 -20.85 7.50
C PRO A 481 -6.88 -22.05 8.26
N ALA A 482 -7.66 -23.13 8.27
CA ALA A 482 -7.29 -24.39 8.92
C ALA A 482 -6.07 -25.02 8.21
N GLN A 483 -4.98 -25.26 8.93
CA GLN A 483 -3.74 -25.88 8.43
C GLN A 483 -3.30 -27.08 9.28
N SER A 484 -4.04 -27.45 10.32
CA SER A 484 -3.64 -28.52 11.27
C SER A 484 -3.43 -29.89 10.61
N THR A 485 -4.14 -30.20 9.53
CA THR A 485 -4.02 -31.47 8.81
C THR A 485 -2.73 -31.57 8.00
N ASN A 486 -2.36 -30.50 7.30
CA ASN A 486 -1.23 -30.50 6.36
C ASN A 486 0.00 -29.75 6.88
N GLY A 487 -0.10 -28.96 7.95
CA GLY A 487 0.93 -28.01 8.36
C GLY A 487 1.00 -26.78 7.45
N GLY A 488 1.76 -25.77 7.89
CA GLY A 488 1.98 -24.54 7.16
C GLY A 488 3.05 -24.67 6.07
N GLY A 489 2.93 -23.88 5.02
CA GLY A 489 3.88 -23.83 3.91
C GLY A 489 4.26 -22.40 3.59
N TYR A 490 4.28 -22.07 2.30
CA TYR A 490 4.47 -20.70 1.84
C TYR A 490 3.44 -19.74 2.45
N ASN A 491 3.88 -18.54 2.81
CA ASN A 491 3.07 -17.45 3.36
C ASN A 491 2.41 -17.72 4.73
N SER A 492 2.42 -18.95 5.22
CA SER A 492 2.00 -19.29 6.58
C SER A 492 2.85 -18.56 7.62
N THR A 493 2.25 -18.24 8.76
CA THR A 493 2.90 -17.49 9.84
C THR A 493 2.96 -18.27 11.14
N LEU A 494 4.02 -18.01 11.91
CA LEU A 494 4.31 -18.63 13.19
C LEU A 494 4.42 -17.52 14.25
N SER A 495 3.49 -17.52 15.21
CA SER A 495 3.42 -16.51 16.27
C SER A 495 4.31 -16.88 17.47
N ALA A 496 5.00 -15.90 18.05
CA ALA A 496 5.66 -16.02 19.35
C ALA A 496 4.74 -15.45 20.45
N ASP A 497 3.74 -16.23 20.87
CA ASP A 497 2.64 -15.77 21.74
C ASP A 497 3.06 -15.25 23.13
N THR A 498 4.29 -15.57 23.56
CA THR A 498 4.87 -15.01 24.80
C THR A 498 5.19 -13.52 24.69
N ILE A 499 5.31 -12.98 23.47
CA ILE A 499 5.54 -11.57 23.21
C ILE A 499 4.21 -10.90 22.89
N GLN A 500 3.66 -10.23 23.90
CA GLN A 500 2.35 -9.58 23.88
C GLN A 500 2.43 -8.24 24.62
N LEU A 501 1.39 -7.41 24.53
CA LEU A 501 1.33 -6.08 25.17
C LEU A 501 1.64 -6.10 26.68
N GLY A 502 1.18 -7.14 27.40
CA GLY A 502 1.45 -7.30 28.84
C GLY A 502 2.83 -7.86 29.18
N THR A 503 3.53 -8.46 28.21
CA THR A 503 4.87 -9.04 28.37
C THR A 503 5.73 -8.72 27.14
N PRO A 504 6.03 -7.44 26.89
CA PRO A 504 6.75 -7.04 25.70
C PRO A 504 8.23 -7.46 25.75
N LEU A 505 8.82 -7.66 24.58
CA LEU A 505 10.26 -7.80 24.42
C LEU A 505 10.90 -6.40 24.42
N SER A 506 11.47 -5.97 25.54
CA SER A 506 12.10 -4.64 25.67
C SER A 506 13.28 -4.43 24.69
N PRO A 507 13.66 -3.17 24.39
CA PRO A 507 14.86 -2.87 23.60
C PRO A 507 16.11 -3.57 24.18
N GLY A 508 16.92 -4.17 23.31
CA GLY A 508 18.13 -4.93 23.67
C GLY A 508 17.88 -6.32 24.24
N ASN A 509 16.64 -6.65 24.66
CA ASN A 509 16.29 -7.98 25.11
C ASN A 509 16.15 -8.95 23.93
N LYS A 510 16.11 -10.24 24.26
CA LYS A 510 16.08 -11.33 23.29
C LYS A 510 15.10 -12.43 23.66
N ILE A 511 14.68 -13.18 22.64
CA ILE A 511 13.89 -14.39 22.76
C ILE A 511 14.58 -15.53 22.01
N ASN A 512 14.77 -16.66 22.68
CA ASN A 512 15.12 -17.91 22.01
C ASN A 512 13.82 -18.53 21.50
N ALA A 513 13.72 -18.79 20.20
CA ALA A 513 12.54 -19.38 19.58
C ALA A 513 12.90 -20.64 18.79
N GLN A 514 11.94 -21.55 18.68
CA GLN A 514 12.01 -22.69 17.80
C GLN A 514 10.90 -22.66 16.75
N PHE A 515 11.24 -23.11 15.56
CA PHE A 515 10.32 -23.38 14.46
C PHE A 515 10.28 -24.88 14.27
N LEU A 516 9.16 -25.51 14.63
CA LEU A 516 8.99 -26.94 14.45
C LEU A 516 8.46 -27.21 13.03
N LEU A 517 9.19 -28.02 12.28
CA LEU A 517 8.86 -28.42 10.93
C LEU A 517 8.56 -29.92 10.93
N GLY A 518 7.37 -30.31 10.49
CA GLY A 518 7.08 -31.69 10.11
C GLY A 518 7.90 -32.08 8.88
N VAL A 519 8.45 -33.29 8.89
CA VAL A 519 9.18 -33.87 7.75
C VAL A 519 8.27 -34.92 7.07
N ALA A 520 7.47 -34.48 6.10
CA ALA A 520 6.65 -35.37 5.29
C ALA A 520 7.52 -36.18 4.31
N LYS A 521 8.63 -35.60 3.84
CA LYS A 521 9.65 -36.25 3.00
C LYS A 521 11.04 -35.68 3.29
N GLY A 522 12.03 -36.55 3.42
CA GLY A 522 13.43 -36.14 3.59
C GLY A 522 14.09 -35.68 2.28
N GLY A 523 15.07 -34.78 2.38
CA GLY A 523 15.83 -34.28 1.24
C GLY A 523 16.63 -33.03 1.59
N ASN A 524 17.24 -32.41 0.56
CA ASN A 524 17.79 -31.07 0.70
C ASN A 524 16.64 -30.08 0.91
N TYR A 525 16.84 -29.13 1.82
CA TYR A 525 15.78 -28.22 2.22
C TYR A 525 16.24 -26.76 2.27
N ARG A 526 15.26 -25.87 2.19
CA ARG A 526 15.39 -24.47 2.55
C ARG A 526 14.22 -24.05 3.43
N PHE A 527 14.46 -23.08 4.29
CA PHE A 527 13.48 -22.51 5.20
C PHE A 527 13.93 -21.09 5.53
N PHE A 528 13.21 -20.12 5.00
CA PHE A 528 13.45 -18.71 5.19
C PHE A 528 12.19 -18.06 5.75
N ILE A 529 12.41 -17.10 6.65
CA ILE A 529 11.35 -16.37 7.31
C ILE A 529 11.60 -14.88 7.24
N ASN A 530 10.51 -14.11 7.20
CA ASN A 530 10.50 -12.73 7.63
C ASN A 530 10.20 -12.66 9.12
N VAL A 531 10.84 -11.72 9.80
CA VAL A 531 10.49 -11.31 11.17
C VAL A 531 9.57 -10.12 11.09
N GLU A 532 8.37 -10.23 11.65
CA GLU A 532 7.34 -9.20 11.62
C GLU A 532 7.00 -8.80 13.06
N ALA A 533 6.99 -7.49 13.34
CA ALA A 533 6.82 -7.00 14.71
C ALA A 533 6.08 -5.66 14.82
N LEU A 534 5.42 -5.44 15.95
CA LEU A 534 4.84 -4.16 16.37
C LEU A 534 5.52 -3.62 17.65
N PRO A 535 5.56 -2.29 17.81
CA PRO A 535 5.97 -1.64 19.05
C PRO A 535 4.97 -1.81 20.21
#